data_AF-A0A1Q3WQX2-F1
#
_entry.id   AF-A0A1Q3WQX2-F1
#
_cell.length_a   1.000
_cell.length_b   1.000
_cell.length_c   1.000
_cell.angle_alpha   90.00
_cell.angle_beta   90.00
_cell.angle_gamma   90.00
#
_symmetry.space_group_name_H-M   'P 1'
#
loop_
_entity.id
_entity.type
_entity.pdbx_description
1 polymer ?
#
loop_
_entity_poly.entity_id
_entity_poly.type
_entity_poly.pdbx_seq_one_letter_code
_entity_poly.pdbx_strand_id
1 'polypeptide(L)'
;MKNVSLAILLAFAACSSYAQTHAIYTVPGGEPKTITVLGTDPEFHPLQNLHSKHQVYVKLKSMGNSRRYGKYINSLFTAMGYSGVNDRRFTESDVSKGEIPYGAVGMMGDGSHHYEYCMLNVEGDPYIPSWHVRAANGEDLYFMSRCGNAFYYPQAAKRRPEPAACPVTRVQVYARYKHPGCTYCEECGINDPEVTGSPFKETWITETVMVDEKNATGYTDTKKVYVDVDKKTFRKLKSEHYENEGYSGRERLGGGSCCRPWGW
;
A
#
# COMPACT_ATOMS: atom_id res chain seq x y z
N MET A 1 -31.39 45.77 -33.79
CA MET A 1 -30.18 45.05 -34.25
C MET A 1 -29.52 44.39 -33.05
N LYS A 2 -29.41 43.06 -33.10
CA LYS A 2 -28.46 42.16 -32.41
C LYS A 2 -28.55 42.01 -30.88
N ASN A 3 -29.24 40.92 -30.51
CA ASN A 3 -28.99 40.13 -29.31
C ASN A 3 -27.54 39.66 -29.28
N VAL A 4 -26.88 39.68 -28.12
CA VAL A 4 -25.70 38.87 -27.86
C VAL A 4 -25.88 38.21 -26.50
N SER A 5 -26.39 36.97 -26.54
CA SER A 5 -26.33 36.03 -25.42
C SER A 5 -24.88 35.58 -25.26
N LEU A 6 -24.28 35.88 -24.11
CA LEU A 6 -22.98 35.37 -23.71
C LEU A 6 -23.18 33.97 -23.10
N ALA A 7 -23.14 32.94 -23.94
CA ALA A 7 -23.11 31.56 -23.47
C ALA A 7 -21.71 31.27 -22.92
N ILE A 8 -21.60 31.21 -21.58
CA ILE A 8 -20.43 30.69 -20.89
C ILE A 8 -20.46 29.16 -21.09
N LEU A 9 -19.67 28.68 -22.04
CA LEU A 9 -19.33 27.27 -22.17
C LEU A 9 -18.44 26.88 -20.99
N LEU A 10 -19.07 26.36 -19.93
CA LEU A 10 -18.40 25.55 -18.93
C LEU A 10 -17.96 24.26 -19.61
N ALA A 11 -16.69 24.23 -20.04
CA ALA A 11 -16.00 22.99 -20.37
C ALA A 11 -15.89 22.18 -19.08
N PHE A 12 -16.83 21.26 -18.87
CA PHE A 12 -16.59 20.15 -17.96
C PHE A 12 -15.36 19.42 -18.51
N ALA A 13 -14.24 19.52 -17.78
CA ALA A 13 -13.14 18.59 -17.92
C ALA A 13 -13.74 17.21 -17.64
N ALA A 14 -14.06 16.48 -18.71
CA ALA A 14 -14.32 15.06 -18.62
C ALA A 14 -13.10 14.49 -17.92
N CYS A 15 -13.32 13.91 -16.73
CA CYS A 15 -12.34 13.07 -16.08
C CYS A 15 -12.02 11.98 -17.11
N SER A 16 -10.92 12.16 -17.83
CA SER A 16 -10.36 11.08 -18.64
C SER A 16 -9.76 10.13 -17.64
N SER A 17 -10.63 9.35 -16.97
CA SER A 17 -10.26 8.03 -16.53
C SER A 17 -9.81 7.33 -17.80
N TYR A 18 -8.51 7.42 -18.10
CA TYR A 18 -7.87 6.54 -19.05
C TYR A 18 -8.35 5.17 -18.60
N ALA A 19 -9.19 4.52 -19.41
CA ALA A 19 -9.61 3.16 -19.13
C ALA A 19 -8.33 2.33 -19.16
N GLN A 20 -7.68 2.20 -17.99
CA GLN A 20 -6.40 1.53 -17.88
C GLN A 20 -6.71 0.04 -18.05
N THR A 21 -6.41 -0.46 -19.25
CA THR A 21 -6.64 -1.87 -19.62
C THR A 21 -5.53 -2.78 -19.12
N HIS A 22 -4.52 -2.23 -18.44
CA HIS A 22 -3.38 -3.00 -17.97
C HIS A 22 -3.73 -3.76 -16.68
N ALA A 23 -3.37 -5.05 -16.64
CA ALA A 23 -3.73 -5.92 -15.53
C ALA A 23 -3.19 -5.47 -14.16
N ILE A 24 -2.05 -4.76 -14.13
CA ILE A 24 -1.51 -4.18 -12.88
C ILE A 24 -2.46 -3.18 -12.21
N TYR A 25 -3.37 -2.56 -12.96
CA TYR A 25 -4.35 -1.62 -12.43
C TYR A 25 -5.76 -2.21 -12.32
N THR A 26 -5.91 -3.49 -12.67
CA THR A 26 -7.19 -4.20 -12.58
C THR A 26 -7.24 -4.97 -11.27
N VAL A 27 -7.66 -4.28 -10.20
CA VAL A 27 -7.85 -4.91 -8.88
C VAL A 27 -9.10 -5.80 -8.93
N PRO A 28 -8.98 -7.13 -8.72
CA PRO A 28 -10.13 -8.01 -8.66
C PRO A 28 -10.88 -7.85 -7.33
N GLY A 29 -12.14 -8.28 -7.29
CA GLY A 29 -12.82 -8.56 -6.02
C GLY A 29 -12.28 -9.86 -5.41
N GLY A 30 -12.20 -9.95 -4.08
CA GLY A 30 -11.80 -11.16 -3.35
C GLY A 30 -10.74 -10.91 -2.29
N GLU A 31 -10.22 -11.99 -1.71
CA GLU A 31 -9.13 -11.95 -0.73
C GLU A 31 -7.77 -11.89 -1.43
N PRO A 32 -6.85 -11.01 -0.98
CA PRO A 32 -5.51 -10.94 -1.55
C PRO A 32 -4.66 -12.14 -1.14
N LYS A 33 -3.81 -12.61 -2.06
CA LYS A 33 -2.79 -13.62 -1.75
C LYS A 33 -1.76 -13.03 -0.78
N THR A 34 -1.51 -13.71 0.33
CA THR A 34 -0.52 -13.23 1.31
C THR A 34 0.90 -13.58 0.85
N ILE A 35 1.75 -12.57 0.73
CA ILE A 35 3.17 -12.73 0.38
C ILE A 35 4.01 -12.50 1.64
N THR A 36 4.66 -13.55 2.11
CA THR A 36 5.51 -13.50 3.32
C THR A 36 7.00 -13.46 3.02
N VAL A 37 7.40 -13.75 1.78
CA VAL A 37 8.79 -13.76 1.33
C VAL A 37 8.91 -13.04 -0.01
N LEU A 38 9.90 -12.16 -0.13
CA LEU A 38 10.24 -11.45 -1.36
C LEU A 38 11.53 -12.01 -1.98
N GLY A 39 11.65 -11.89 -3.31
CA GLY A 39 12.86 -12.29 -4.04
C GLY A 39 12.85 -13.70 -4.61
N THR A 40 11.76 -14.46 -4.43
CA THR A 40 11.63 -15.82 -4.98
C THR A 40 11.25 -15.84 -6.45
N ASP A 41 10.52 -14.83 -6.93
CA ASP A 41 10.07 -14.75 -8.33
C ASP A 41 10.17 -13.31 -8.90
N PRO A 42 11.39 -12.88 -9.24
CA PRO A 42 11.65 -11.50 -9.66
C PRO A 42 11.26 -11.16 -11.11
N GLU A 43 10.43 -10.13 -11.28
CA GLU A 43 9.96 -9.63 -12.58
C GLU A 43 11.06 -8.94 -13.40
N PHE A 44 11.65 -7.87 -12.87
CA PHE A 44 12.71 -7.10 -13.52
C PHE A 44 14.03 -7.24 -12.76
N HIS A 45 14.73 -8.36 -12.96
CA HIS A 45 16.03 -8.64 -12.31
C HIS A 45 17.03 -7.46 -12.35
N PRO A 46 17.17 -6.68 -13.44
CA PRO A 46 18.12 -5.56 -13.48
C PRO A 46 17.80 -4.41 -12.51
N LEU A 47 16.61 -4.39 -11.90
CA LEU A 47 16.20 -3.40 -10.89
C LEU A 47 16.54 -3.82 -9.45
N GLN A 48 17.06 -5.03 -9.25
CA GLN A 48 17.44 -5.50 -7.93
C GLN A 48 18.67 -4.78 -7.39
N ASN A 49 18.65 -4.48 -6.09
CA ASN A 49 19.78 -3.95 -5.32
C ASN A 49 20.41 -2.68 -5.94
N LEU A 50 19.61 -1.87 -6.63
CA LEU A 50 20.04 -0.55 -7.08
C LEU A 50 19.97 0.44 -5.91
N HIS A 51 20.98 1.30 -5.78
CA HIS A 51 21.16 2.17 -4.63
C HIS A 51 20.93 3.64 -4.94
N SER A 52 20.86 4.02 -6.21
CA SER A 52 20.63 5.40 -6.64
C SER A 52 19.49 5.52 -7.65
N LYS A 53 18.81 6.66 -7.57
CA LYS A 53 17.78 7.09 -8.52
C LYS A 53 18.29 7.05 -9.96
N HIS A 54 19.52 7.52 -10.18
CA HIS A 54 20.17 7.51 -11.48
C HIS A 54 20.34 6.09 -12.05
N GLN A 55 20.80 5.14 -11.23
CA GLN A 55 20.94 3.74 -11.65
C GLN A 55 19.59 3.16 -12.09
N VAL A 56 18.54 3.41 -11.31
CA VAL A 56 17.18 2.92 -11.58
C VAL A 56 16.66 3.51 -12.88
N TYR A 57 16.75 4.84 -13.04
CA TYR A 57 16.34 5.53 -14.25
C TYR A 57 17.06 4.96 -15.49
N VAL A 58 18.39 4.87 -15.47
CA VAL A 58 19.17 4.32 -16.60
C VAL A 58 18.78 2.88 -16.89
N LYS A 59 18.59 2.04 -15.86
CA LYS A 59 18.18 0.64 -16.05
C LYS A 59 16.77 0.55 -16.65
N LEU A 60 15.81 1.32 -16.17
CA LEU A 60 14.46 1.41 -16.76
C LEU A 60 14.52 1.77 -18.24
N LYS A 61 15.23 2.85 -18.62
CA LYS A 61 15.39 3.26 -20.03
C LYS A 61 16.04 2.15 -20.87
N SER A 62 17.10 1.51 -20.35
CA SER A 62 17.79 0.43 -21.05
C SER A 62 16.89 -0.79 -21.31
N MET A 63 15.96 -1.08 -20.39
CA MET A 63 15.03 -2.20 -20.55
C MET A 63 14.03 -1.96 -21.69
N GLY A 64 13.73 -0.71 -22.05
CA GLY A 64 12.81 -0.40 -23.14
C GLY A 64 13.20 -1.01 -24.49
N ASN A 65 14.50 -1.27 -24.71
CA ASN A 65 15.03 -1.91 -25.92
C ASN A 65 15.48 -3.36 -25.68
N SER A 66 15.29 -3.90 -24.48
CA SER A 66 15.66 -5.27 -24.14
C SER A 66 14.74 -6.26 -24.83
N ARG A 67 15.30 -7.32 -25.44
CA ARG A 67 14.50 -8.42 -25.98
C ARG A 67 13.69 -9.15 -24.91
N ARG A 68 14.21 -9.21 -23.67
CA ARG A 68 13.58 -9.91 -22.55
C ARG A 68 12.48 -9.07 -21.88
N TYR A 69 12.79 -7.79 -21.62
CA TYR A 69 11.92 -6.94 -20.78
C TYR A 69 11.16 -5.88 -21.55
N GLY A 70 11.57 -5.57 -22.79
CA GLY A 70 11.11 -4.39 -23.53
C GLY A 70 9.60 -4.34 -23.71
N LYS A 71 8.97 -5.47 -24.07
CA LYS A 71 7.51 -5.53 -24.21
C LYS A 71 6.80 -5.17 -22.90
N TYR A 72 7.23 -5.76 -21.79
CA TYR A 72 6.56 -5.64 -20.48
C TYR A 72 6.78 -4.26 -19.85
N ILE A 73 8.02 -3.76 -19.85
CA ILE A 73 8.31 -2.44 -19.28
C ILE A 73 7.66 -1.32 -20.11
N ASN A 74 7.64 -1.43 -21.45
CA ASN A 74 6.93 -0.45 -22.26
C ASN A 74 5.41 -0.53 -22.02
N SER A 75 4.85 -1.73 -21.84
CA SER A 75 3.43 -1.90 -21.49
C SER A 75 3.08 -1.19 -20.17
N LEU A 76 3.88 -1.37 -19.12
CA LEU A 76 3.71 -0.68 -17.84
C LEU A 76 3.79 0.85 -17.99
N PHE A 77 4.78 1.35 -18.71
CA PHE A 77 4.93 2.80 -18.91
C PHE A 77 3.82 3.39 -19.78
N THR A 78 3.33 2.65 -20.76
CA THR A 78 2.14 3.04 -21.51
C THR A 78 0.92 3.13 -20.61
N ALA A 79 0.76 2.16 -19.71
CA ALA A 79 -0.31 2.17 -18.73
C ALA A 79 -0.20 3.35 -17.74
N MET A 80 1.03 3.75 -17.36
CA MET A 80 1.31 4.99 -16.61
C MET A 80 1.09 6.30 -17.40
N GLY A 81 0.61 6.24 -18.66
CA GLY A 81 0.31 7.42 -19.48
C GLY A 81 1.48 7.95 -20.32
N TYR A 82 2.60 7.22 -20.38
CA TYR A 82 3.71 7.49 -21.30
C TYR A 82 3.48 6.82 -22.66
N SER A 83 4.33 7.08 -23.65
CA SER A 83 4.36 6.30 -24.91
C SER A 83 5.18 5.01 -24.81
N GLY A 84 5.64 4.67 -23.60
CA GLY A 84 6.64 3.64 -23.30
C GLY A 84 7.75 4.17 -22.38
N VAL A 85 8.66 3.32 -21.90
CA VAL A 85 9.69 3.75 -20.92
C VAL A 85 10.68 4.75 -21.52
N ASN A 86 10.83 4.74 -22.84
CA ASN A 86 11.70 5.68 -23.56
C ASN A 86 11.04 7.02 -23.92
N ASP A 87 9.79 7.27 -23.48
CA ASP A 87 9.14 8.58 -23.61
C ASP A 87 10.04 9.70 -23.06
N ARG A 88 10.09 10.85 -23.75
CA ARG A 88 10.92 12.01 -23.38
C ARG A 88 10.40 12.72 -22.13
N ARG A 89 9.11 12.55 -21.81
CA ARG A 89 8.46 13.09 -20.61
C ARG A 89 8.86 12.34 -19.35
N PHE A 90 9.20 11.05 -19.46
CA PHE A 90 9.72 10.29 -18.34
C PHE A 90 11.21 10.58 -18.13
N THR A 91 11.51 11.24 -17.01
CA THR A 91 12.83 11.76 -16.67
C THR A 91 13.31 11.21 -15.32
N GLU A 92 14.57 11.46 -14.99
CA GLU A 92 15.12 11.01 -13.70
C GLU A 92 14.40 11.66 -12.50
N SER A 93 13.76 12.83 -12.63
CA SER A 93 12.98 13.43 -11.53
C SER A 93 11.67 12.70 -11.21
N ASP A 94 11.22 11.81 -12.10
CA ASP A 94 10.02 11.00 -11.89
C ASP A 94 10.32 9.72 -11.10
N VAL A 95 11.59 9.46 -10.82
CA VAL A 95 12.02 8.35 -9.96
C VAL A 95 12.37 8.90 -8.59
N SER A 96 11.93 8.25 -7.52
CA SER A 96 12.32 8.58 -6.16
C SER A 96 12.45 7.33 -5.31
N LYS A 97 13.10 7.43 -4.15
CA LYS A 97 12.98 6.37 -3.15
C LYS A 97 11.50 6.26 -2.76
N GLY A 98 11.05 5.02 -2.60
CA GLY A 98 9.71 4.68 -2.16
C GLY A 98 9.77 3.63 -1.06
N GLU A 99 8.70 3.53 -0.31
CA GLU A 99 8.51 2.53 0.74
C GLU A 99 7.07 2.04 0.63
N ILE A 100 6.91 0.72 0.66
CA ILE A 100 5.59 0.09 0.69
C ILE A 100 5.36 -0.43 2.12
N PRO A 101 4.32 0.00 2.84
CA PRO A 101 4.13 -0.39 4.22
C PRO A 101 3.78 -1.87 4.36
N TYR A 102 4.09 -2.42 5.53
CA TYR A 102 3.61 -3.72 5.93
C TYR A 102 2.07 -3.80 5.87
N GLY A 103 1.56 -4.92 5.37
CA GLY A 103 0.13 -5.12 5.15
C GLY A 103 -0.42 -4.40 3.91
N ALA A 104 0.43 -3.75 3.10
CA ALA A 104 -0.02 -3.11 1.87
C ALA A 104 -0.69 -4.13 0.94
N VAL A 105 -1.87 -3.75 0.44
CA VAL A 105 -2.65 -4.54 -0.50
C VAL A 105 -2.63 -3.86 -1.87
N GLY A 106 -2.35 -4.62 -2.92
CA GLY A 106 -2.18 -4.10 -4.25
C GLY A 106 -2.00 -5.17 -5.30
N MET A 107 -1.69 -4.75 -6.53
CA MET A 107 -1.37 -5.66 -7.63
C MET A 107 0.16 -5.75 -7.77
N MET A 108 0.68 -6.97 -7.81
CA MET A 108 2.12 -7.22 -7.92
C MET A 108 2.42 -8.01 -9.19
N GLY A 109 3.43 -7.59 -9.94
CA GLY A 109 3.99 -8.35 -11.05
C GLY A 109 4.81 -9.55 -10.56
N ASP A 110 4.94 -10.60 -11.36
CA ASP A 110 5.74 -11.80 -11.07
C ASP A 110 6.86 -12.03 -12.11
N GLY A 111 7.68 -13.08 -11.95
CA GLY A 111 8.79 -13.38 -12.86
C GLY A 111 8.36 -13.79 -14.27
N SER A 112 7.07 -14.11 -14.45
CA SER A 112 6.42 -14.40 -15.73
C SER A 112 5.70 -13.19 -16.32
N HIS A 113 5.78 -12.02 -15.67
CA HIS A 113 5.05 -10.80 -16.02
C HIS A 113 3.51 -10.95 -15.96
N HIS A 114 3.01 -11.84 -15.11
CA HIS A 114 1.62 -11.85 -14.68
C HIS A 114 1.43 -10.92 -13.48
N TYR A 115 0.17 -10.56 -13.20
CA TYR A 115 -0.17 -9.65 -12.10
C TYR A 115 -1.13 -10.35 -11.14
N GLU A 116 -0.74 -10.41 -9.88
CA GLU A 116 -1.51 -11.03 -8.81
C GLU A 116 -1.99 -9.97 -7.81
N TYR A 117 -3.21 -10.16 -7.30
CA TYR A 117 -3.73 -9.36 -6.19
C TYR A 117 -3.18 -9.91 -4.87
N CYS A 118 -2.39 -9.11 -4.16
CA CYS A 118 -1.64 -9.59 -3.01
C CYS A 118 -1.58 -8.61 -1.85
N MET A 119 -1.30 -9.16 -0.67
CA MET A 119 -1.01 -8.45 0.57
C MET A 119 0.42 -8.74 1.00
N LEU A 120 1.20 -7.70 1.25
CA LEU A 120 2.60 -7.83 1.62
C LEU A 120 2.73 -7.97 3.15
N ASN A 121 3.04 -9.17 3.60
CA ASN A 121 3.18 -9.54 5.02
C ASN A 121 4.58 -10.12 5.27
N VAL A 122 5.62 -9.33 4.99
CA VAL A 122 7.01 -9.75 5.16
C VAL A 122 7.41 -9.52 6.62
N GLU A 123 7.54 -10.61 7.38
CA GLU A 123 7.87 -10.52 8.81
C GLU A 123 9.19 -9.78 9.05
N GLY A 124 9.21 -8.89 10.05
CA GLY A 124 10.37 -8.10 10.43
C GLY A 124 10.62 -6.84 9.58
N ASP A 125 10.00 -6.72 8.42
CA ASP A 125 10.11 -5.57 7.50
C ASP A 125 8.86 -4.67 7.61
N PRO A 126 8.88 -3.56 8.39
CA PRO A 126 7.72 -2.66 8.52
C PRO A 126 7.45 -1.87 7.22
N TYR A 127 8.48 -1.71 6.40
CA TYR A 127 8.46 -1.03 5.12
C TYR A 127 9.34 -1.81 4.16
N ILE A 128 8.81 -2.08 2.97
CA ILE A 128 9.55 -2.74 1.89
C ILE A 128 10.22 -1.64 1.06
N PRO A 129 11.57 -1.59 1.02
CA PRO A 129 12.28 -0.61 0.21
C PRO A 129 11.94 -0.78 -1.26
N SER A 130 11.63 0.33 -1.92
CA SER A 130 11.24 0.34 -3.32
C SER A 130 11.71 1.62 -4.02
N TRP A 131 11.54 1.63 -5.34
CA TRP A 131 11.68 2.82 -6.17
C TRP A 131 10.31 3.23 -6.65
N HIS A 132 9.88 4.41 -6.21
CA HIS A 132 8.66 5.04 -6.66
C HIS A 132 8.89 5.67 -8.04
N VAL A 133 7.97 5.40 -8.96
CA VAL A 133 7.97 5.93 -10.33
C VAL A 133 6.65 6.66 -10.56
N ARG A 134 6.77 7.97 -10.75
CA ARG A 134 5.62 8.85 -11.02
C ARG A 134 5.04 8.59 -12.40
N ALA A 135 3.74 8.36 -12.44
CA ALA A 135 2.97 8.19 -13.66
C ALA A 135 2.52 9.55 -14.22
N ALA A 136 2.37 9.63 -15.54
CA ALA A 136 1.84 10.82 -16.20
C ALA A 136 0.32 10.99 -15.98
N ASN A 137 -0.38 9.91 -15.66
CA ASN A 137 -1.82 9.90 -15.37
C ASN A 137 -2.17 9.80 -13.88
N GLY A 138 -1.17 9.87 -12.98
CA GLY A 138 -1.38 9.86 -11.52
C GLY A 138 -1.43 8.47 -10.87
N GLU A 139 -1.43 7.38 -11.66
CA GLU A 139 -1.41 6.01 -11.14
C GLU A 139 0.03 5.50 -11.00
N ASP A 140 0.72 6.03 -9.99
CA ASP A 140 2.13 5.77 -9.71
C ASP A 140 2.42 4.27 -9.46
N LEU A 141 3.64 3.84 -9.78
CA LEU A 141 4.11 2.46 -9.57
C LEU A 141 5.33 2.41 -8.64
N TYR A 142 5.44 1.33 -7.90
CA TYR A 142 6.60 1.02 -7.08
C TYR A 142 7.34 -0.19 -7.66
N PHE A 143 8.66 -0.11 -7.76
CA PHE A 143 9.51 -1.26 -8.10
C PHE A 143 10.27 -1.69 -6.84
N MET A 144 9.96 -2.86 -6.31
CA MET A 144 10.56 -3.32 -5.05
C MET A 144 12.07 -3.54 -5.22
N SER A 145 12.88 -2.96 -4.33
CA SER A 145 14.34 -2.98 -4.47
C SER A 145 14.96 -4.37 -4.34
N ARG A 146 14.33 -5.28 -3.57
CA ARG A 146 14.84 -6.64 -3.34
C ARG A 146 14.65 -7.56 -4.55
N CYS A 147 13.54 -7.42 -5.27
CA CYS A 147 13.11 -8.38 -6.29
C CYS A 147 12.84 -7.77 -7.67
N GLY A 148 12.66 -6.46 -7.77
CA GLY A 148 12.42 -5.74 -9.03
C GLY A 148 10.98 -5.86 -9.53
N ASN A 149 10.06 -6.44 -8.75
CA ASN A 149 8.65 -6.57 -9.11
C ASN A 149 7.96 -5.21 -9.08
N ALA A 150 7.15 -4.94 -10.09
CA ALA A 150 6.26 -3.79 -10.10
C ALA A 150 5.11 -4.03 -9.11
N PHE A 151 4.74 -3.00 -8.38
CA PHE A 151 3.67 -3.01 -7.39
C PHE A 151 2.83 -1.76 -7.55
N TYR A 152 1.55 -1.95 -7.85
CA TYR A 152 0.57 -0.89 -7.81
C TYR A 152 -0.12 -0.88 -6.45
N TYR A 153 -0.01 0.25 -5.76
CA TYR A 153 -0.53 0.46 -4.41
C TYR A 153 -1.55 1.61 -4.41
N PRO A 154 -2.85 1.32 -4.56
CA PRO A 154 -3.89 2.34 -4.73
C PRO A 154 -3.96 3.39 -3.62
N GLN A 155 -3.49 3.07 -2.41
CA GLN A 155 -3.49 4.01 -1.28
C GLN A 155 -2.41 5.08 -1.40
N ALA A 156 -1.28 4.80 -2.05
CA ALA A 156 -0.24 5.80 -2.26
C ALA A 156 -0.69 6.92 -3.23
N ALA A 157 -1.47 6.56 -4.25
CA ALA A 157 -2.00 7.50 -5.25
C ALA A 157 -2.94 8.56 -4.63
N LYS A 158 -3.52 8.30 -3.44
CA LYS A 158 -4.49 9.18 -2.77
C LYS A 158 -3.89 10.28 -1.87
N ARG A 159 -2.57 10.42 -1.82
CA ARG A 159 -1.91 11.57 -1.15
C ARG A 159 -1.95 12.87 -1.98
N ARG A 160 -2.53 12.85 -3.18
CA ARG A 160 -2.90 14.05 -3.94
C ARG A 160 -4.37 14.38 -3.66
N PRO A 161 -4.74 15.63 -3.31
CA PRO A 161 -6.14 16.01 -3.24
C PRO A 161 -6.68 16.09 -4.66
N GLU A 162 -7.41 15.07 -5.11
CA GLU A 162 -8.30 15.16 -6.28
C GLU A 162 -9.77 14.98 -5.89
N PRO A 163 -10.69 15.67 -6.57
CA PRO A 163 -12.09 15.79 -6.16
C PRO A 163 -12.98 14.62 -6.62
N ALA A 164 -13.96 14.33 -5.78
CA ALA A 164 -15.24 13.62 -6.00
C ALA A 164 -15.24 12.10 -6.34
N ALA A 165 -15.33 11.31 -5.26
CA ALA A 165 -16.35 10.29 -4.98
C ALA A 165 -16.74 9.26 -6.08
N CYS A 166 -15.87 8.28 -6.33
CA CYS A 166 -16.33 6.93 -6.68
C CYS A 166 -16.89 6.21 -5.42
N PRO A 167 -17.91 5.34 -5.53
CA PRO A 167 -18.28 4.46 -4.43
C PRO A 167 -17.14 3.47 -4.19
N VAL A 168 -16.70 3.42 -2.94
CA VAL A 168 -15.46 2.81 -2.51
C VAL A 168 -15.73 2.01 -1.25
N THR A 169 -15.42 0.73 -1.28
CA THR A 169 -15.44 -0.10 -0.08
C THR A 169 -14.22 0.24 0.74
N ARG A 170 -14.43 0.55 2.02
CA ARG A 170 -13.36 0.94 2.95
C ARG A 170 -12.83 -0.30 3.63
N VAL A 171 -11.58 -0.70 3.39
CA VAL A 171 -10.95 -1.81 4.14
C VAL A 171 -10.07 -1.23 5.24
N GLN A 172 -10.32 -1.58 6.49
CA GLN A 172 -9.46 -1.27 7.62
C GLN A 172 -8.65 -2.51 7.98
N VAL A 173 -7.33 -2.42 7.91
CA VAL A 173 -6.47 -3.55 8.29
C VAL A 173 -5.98 -3.34 9.73
N TYR A 174 -6.17 -4.36 10.56
CA TYR A 174 -5.75 -4.42 11.94
C TYR A 174 -4.69 -5.50 12.09
N ALA A 175 -3.50 -5.14 12.59
CA ALA A 175 -2.58 -6.17 13.07
C ALA A 175 -3.10 -6.65 14.43
N ARG A 176 -3.08 -7.95 14.66
CA ARG A 176 -3.43 -8.54 15.94
C ARG A 176 -2.40 -9.57 16.35
N TYR A 177 -2.11 -9.68 17.64
CA TYR A 177 -1.25 -10.75 18.16
C TYR A 177 -1.95 -11.50 19.28
N LYS A 178 -1.78 -12.83 19.29
CA LYS A 178 -2.31 -13.69 20.34
C LYS A 178 -1.42 -13.59 21.57
N HIS A 179 -1.99 -13.20 22.71
CA HIS A 179 -1.22 -13.14 23.95
C HIS A 179 -0.97 -14.57 24.47
N PRO A 180 0.30 -15.00 24.66
CA PRO A 180 0.57 -16.26 25.34
C PRO A 180 0.07 -16.15 26.79
N GLY A 181 -0.90 -16.99 27.16
CA GLY A 181 -1.52 -16.99 28.49
C GLY A 181 -2.94 -16.42 28.60
N CYS A 182 -3.55 -15.93 27.52
CA CYS A 182 -4.98 -15.58 27.53
C CYS A 182 -5.84 -16.75 27.04
N THR A 183 -5.98 -17.78 27.87
CA THR A 183 -7.16 -18.64 27.86
C THR A 183 -8.18 -17.96 28.75
N TYR A 184 -9.16 -17.25 28.17
CA TYR A 184 -10.36 -16.69 28.81
C TYR A 184 -10.34 -16.80 30.35
N CYS A 185 -9.77 -15.80 31.04
CA CYS A 185 -9.76 -15.82 32.49
C CYS A 185 -10.96 -14.98 32.96
N GLU A 186 -11.95 -15.62 33.59
CA GLU A 186 -12.99 -14.91 34.35
C GLU A 186 -12.39 -14.13 35.55
N GLU A 187 -11.11 -14.35 35.87
CA GLU A 187 -10.39 -13.74 37.00
C GLU A 187 -9.54 -12.50 36.67
N CYS A 188 -9.33 -12.13 35.40
CA CYS A 188 -8.65 -10.86 35.11
C CYS A 188 -9.65 -9.69 35.19
N GLY A 189 -10.05 -9.36 36.42
CA GLY A 189 -10.99 -8.30 36.84
C GLY A 189 -10.61 -6.87 36.44
N ILE A 190 -10.17 -6.69 35.21
CA ILE A 190 -10.12 -5.43 34.50
C ILE A 190 -11.51 -5.27 33.86
N ASN A 191 -12.43 -4.66 34.60
CA ASN A 191 -13.62 -4.05 34.04
C ASN A 191 -13.20 -2.81 33.25
N ASP A 192 -12.61 -3.03 32.07
CA ASP A 192 -12.58 -2.01 31.03
C ASP A 192 -13.78 -2.29 30.10
N PRO A 193 -14.83 -1.45 30.13
CA PRO A 193 -16.07 -1.71 29.41
C PRO A 193 -15.93 -1.73 27.88
N GLU A 194 -14.74 -1.47 27.32
CA GLU A 194 -14.48 -1.59 25.87
C GLU A 194 -13.84 -2.91 25.43
N VAL A 195 -13.49 -3.83 26.33
CA VAL A 195 -12.83 -5.10 25.96
C VAL A 195 -13.78 -6.28 26.09
N THR A 196 -14.67 -6.43 25.11
CA THR A 196 -15.36 -7.71 24.88
C THR A 196 -14.36 -8.75 24.36
N GLY A 197 -13.81 -9.57 25.26
CA GLY A 197 -13.58 -11.01 25.05
C GLY A 197 -12.57 -11.49 24.00
N SER A 198 -11.79 -10.64 23.34
CA SER A 198 -10.84 -11.10 22.32
C SER A 198 -9.50 -11.53 22.95
N PRO A 199 -8.98 -12.76 22.71
CA PRO A 199 -7.65 -13.18 23.16
C PRO A 199 -6.51 -12.49 22.40
N PHE A 200 -6.86 -11.55 21.52
CA PHE A 200 -5.95 -10.82 20.66
C PHE A 200 -5.88 -9.36 21.10
N LYS A 201 -4.67 -8.81 21.16
CA LYS A 201 -4.51 -7.35 21.12
C LYS A 201 -4.47 -6.93 19.66
N GLU A 202 -5.22 -5.90 19.31
CA GLU A 202 -5.26 -5.31 17.97
C GLU A 202 -4.67 -3.89 17.97
N THR A 203 -4.09 -3.50 16.84
CA THR A 203 -3.66 -2.13 16.56
C THR A 203 -3.97 -1.84 15.10
N TRP A 204 -4.45 -0.63 14.84
CA TRP A 204 -4.65 -0.16 13.47
C TRP A 204 -3.28 0.05 12.82
N ILE A 205 -3.12 -0.44 11.58
CA ILE A 205 -1.80 -0.46 10.90
C ILE A 205 -1.80 0.21 9.53
N THR A 206 -2.96 0.43 8.92
CA THR A 206 -3.04 1.20 7.68
C THR A 206 -4.41 1.87 7.54
N GLU A 207 -4.38 3.06 6.96
CA GLU A 207 -5.57 3.81 6.63
C GLU A 207 -6.41 3.10 5.57
N THR A 208 -7.67 3.47 5.45
CA THR A 208 -8.68 2.83 4.60
C THR A 208 -8.19 2.46 3.19
N VAL A 209 -8.24 1.18 2.81
CA VAL A 209 -8.10 0.75 1.40
C VAL A 209 -9.40 1.04 0.70
N MET A 210 -9.33 1.61 -0.49
CA MET A 210 -10.50 1.94 -1.30
C MET A 210 -10.51 0.94 -2.45
N VAL A 211 -11.50 0.07 -2.50
CA VAL A 211 -11.64 -0.91 -3.58
C VAL A 211 -12.74 -0.41 -4.53
N ASP A 212 -12.41 -0.34 -5.83
CA ASP A 212 -13.38 -0.01 -6.87
C ASP A 212 -14.31 -1.20 -7.10
N GLU A 213 -15.53 -1.11 -6.59
CA GLU A 213 -16.59 -2.07 -6.92
C GLU A 213 -17.38 -1.54 -8.12
N LYS A 214 -17.26 -2.23 -9.26
CA LYS A 214 -17.97 -1.89 -10.51
C LYS A 214 -19.50 -1.88 -10.41
N ASN A 215 -20.07 -2.31 -9.28
CA ASN A 215 -21.53 -2.40 -9.04
C ASN A 215 -21.97 -1.85 -7.67
N ALA A 216 -21.16 -1.07 -6.97
CA ALA A 216 -21.52 -0.60 -5.62
C ALA A 216 -22.67 0.43 -5.66
N THR A 217 -23.87 -0.02 -5.30
CA THR A 217 -25.03 0.84 -5.02
C THR A 217 -24.89 1.50 -3.65
N GLY A 218 -24.33 2.70 -3.60
CA GLY A 218 -24.67 3.72 -2.60
C GLY A 218 -24.41 3.45 -1.11
N TYR A 219 -23.63 2.44 -0.72
CA TYR A 219 -23.26 2.23 0.70
C TYR A 219 -21.76 1.95 0.84
N THR A 220 -21.05 2.79 1.58
CA THR A 220 -19.63 2.59 1.93
C THR A 220 -19.54 1.59 3.08
N ASP A 221 -19.60 0.29 2.79
CA ASP A 221 -19.34 -0.72 3.81
C ASP A 221 -17.86 -0.65 4.23
N THR A 222 -17.61 -0.70 5.54
CA THR A 222 -16.25 -0.72 6.09
C THR A 222 -15.92 -2.13 6.53
N LYS A 223 -15.06 -2.82 5.78
CA LYS A 223 -14.62 -4.18 6.10
C LYS A 223 -13.37 -4.14 6.97
N LYS A 224 -13.41 -4.77 8.15
CA LYS A 224 -12.23 -4.99 8.98
C LYS A 224 -11.52 -6.27 8.53
N VAL A 225 -10.22 -6.17 8.23
CA VAL A 225 -9.34 -7.31 7.93
C VAL A 225 -8.33 -7.42 9.06
N TYR A 226 -8.19 -8.62 9.62
CA TYR A 226 -7.28 -8.90 10.71
C TYR A 226 -6.05 -9.67 10.21
N VAL A 227 -4.86 -9.17 10.53
CA VAL A 227 -3.58 -9.82 10.22
C VAL A 227 -2.95 -10.30 11.52
N ASP A 228 -2.80 -11.61 11.68
CA ASP A 228 -2.11 -12.21 12.81
C ASP A 228 -0.59 -11.98 12.68
N VAL A 229 0.03 -11.36 13.69
CA VAL A 229 1.46 -11.03 13.72
C VAL A 229 2.10 -11.50 15.03
N ASP A 230 3.42 -11.65 15.05
CA ASP A 230 4.15 -11.93 16.29
C ASP A 230 4.19 -10.70 17.22
N LYS A 231 4.45 -10.93 18.51
CA LYS A 231 4.46 -9.89 19.55
C LYS A 231 5.49 -8.78 19.29
N LYS A 232 6.63 -9.09 18.67
CA LYS A 232 7.68 -8.11 18.35
C LYS A 232 7.22 -7.22 17.20
N THR A 233 6.68 -7.82 16.13
CA THR A 233 6.12 -7.09 14.99
C THR A 233 4.96 -6.19 15.43
N PHE A 234 4.02 -6.71 16.25
CA PHE A 234 2.93 -5.91 16.80
C PHE A 234 3.40 -4.68 17.58
N ARG A 235 4.40 -4.84 18.46
CA ARG A 235 4.94 -3.73 19.26
C ARG A 235 5.57 -2.64 18.40
N LYS A 236 6.27 -3.04 17.33
CA LYS A 236 6.91 -2.11 16.40
C LYS A 236 5.87 -1.30 15.61
N LEU A 237 4.87 -2.00 15.05
CA LEU A 237 3.75 -1.35 14.35
C LEU A 237 2.98 -0.39 15.26
N LYS A 238 2.74 -0.81 16.52
CA LYS A 238 2.10 0.03 17.52
C LYS A 238 2.91 1.29 17.83
N SER A 239 4.21 1.20 18.08
CA SER A 239 5.04 2.39 18.38
C SER A 239 5.11 3.38 17.22
N GLU A 240 5.26 2.89 15.98
CA GLU A 240 5.34 3.73 14.78
C GLU A 240 4.01 4.46 14.51
N HIS A 241 2.87 3.85 14.85
CA HIS A 241 1.57 4.52 14.76
C HIS A 241 1.44 5.71 15.74
N TYR A 242 1.82 5.53 17.01
CA TYR A 242 1.77 6.62 18.01
C TYR A 242 2.74 7.77 17.68
N GLU A 243 3.89 7.48 17.09
CA GLU A 243 4.84 8.51 16.64
C GLU A 243 4.27 9.35 15.49
N ASN A 244 3.49 8.74 14.60
CA ASN A 244 2.85 9.43 13.47
C ASN A 244 1.60 10.25 13.87
N GLU A 245 0.91 9.91 14.95
CA GLU A 245 -0.24 10.70 15.46
C GLU A 245 0.18 11.90 16.32
N GLY A 246 1.48 12.18 16.47
CA GLY A 246 1.96 13.37 17.17
C GLY A 246 1.70 13.37 18.68
N TYR A 247 1.40 12.21 19.28
CA TYR A 247 1.21 12.13 20.73
C TYR A 247 2.57 12.08 21.42
N SER A 248 3.11 13.24 21.79
CA SER A 248 4.28 13.37 22.66
C SER A 248 3.93 13.01 24.12
N GLY A 249 3.44 11.80 24.35
CA GLY A 249 3.19 11.26 25.67
C GLY A 249 4.45 10.62 26.23
N ARG A 250 5.38 11.43 26.75
CA ARG A 250 6.34 10.94 27.76
C ARG A 250 5.56 10.61 29.04
N GLU A 251 4.82 9.51 29.05
CA GLU A 251 4.59 8.81 30.30
C GLU A 251 5.84 8.02 30.59
N ARG A 252 6.63 8.58 31.52
CA ARG A 252 7.60 7.82 32.29
C ARG A 252 6.90 6.52 32.70
N LEU A 253 7.39 5.38 32.20
CA LEU A 253 7.16 4.09 32.82
C LEU A 253 7.68 4.21 34.25
N GLY A 254 6.81 4.64 35.16
CA GLY A 254 7.00 4.43 36.57
C GLY A 254 7.16 2.94 36.75
N GLY A 255 8.31 2.54 37.28
CA GLY A 255 8.59 1.16 37.63
C GLY A 255 7.56 0.66 38.63
N GLY A 256 6.48 0.07 38.13
CA GLY A 256 5.58 -0.78 38.90
C GLY A 256 6.23 -2.15 39.00
N SER A 257 7.06 -2.34 40.01
CA SER A 257 7.62 -3.64 40.38
C SER A 257 6.51 -4.57 40.86
N CYS A 258 5.90 -5.33 39.95
CA CYS A 258 5.04 -6.45 40.34
C CYS A 258 5.91 -7.70 40.46
N CYS A 259 6.55 -7.87 41.63
CA CYS A 259 7.00 -9.14 42.22
C CYS A 259 7.75 -8.85 43.53
N ARG A 260 7.02 -8.62 44.63
CA ARG A 260 7.52 -8.90 45.99
C ARG A 260 6.41 -9.60 46.75
N PRO A 261 6.59 -10.88 47.17
CA PRO A 261 5.71 -11.48 48.13
C PRO A 261 6.07 -10.93 49.52
N TRP A 262 5.12 -10.24 50.15
CA TRP A 262 5.12 -10.06 51.60
C TRP A 262 4.44 -11.30 52.19
N GLY A 263 5.22 -12.12 52.89
CA GLY A 263 4.73 -13.18 53.76
C GLY A 263 5.12 -12.84 55.19
N TRP A 264 4.15 -12.93 56.09
CA TRP A 264 4.27 -12.80 57.54
C TRP A 264 5.12 -13.92 58.15
#